data_AF-A0A4U1AIE5-F1
#
_entry.id   AF-A0A4U1AIE5-F1
#
_cell.length_a   1.000
_cell.length_b   1.000
_cell.length_c   1.000
_cell.angle_alpha   90.00
_cell.angle_beta   90.00
_cell.angle_gamma   90.00
#
_symmetry.space_group_name_H-M   'P 1'
#
loop_
_entity.id
_entity.type
_entity.pdbx_description
1 polymer ?
#
loop_
_entity_poly.entity_id
_entity_poly.type
_entity_poly.pdbx_seq_one_letter_code
_entity_poly.pdbx_strand_id
1 'polypeptide(L)'
;MISTPDRRRIVTLIDTARQAGARLAPACKVVEIDVRTYQRWTKNGEIRPDKWPIVPRPAPTNKLTPEERQSVLDTCHHPAYVSMPPGQIVPRLADEGCYLASE
;
A
#
# COMPACT_ATOMS: atom_id res chain seq x y z
N MET A 1 -9.14 -3.91 4.66
CA MET A 1 -8.10 -4.02 5.70
C MET A 1 -8.80 -3.98 7.05
N ILE A 2 -8.55 -4.93 7.97
CA ILE A 2 -9.30 -5.02 9.25
C ILE A 2 -8.63 -4.13 10.29
N SER A 3 -9.38 -3.16 10.82
CA SER A 3 -8.89 -2.16 11.78
C SER A 3 -8.47 -2.81 13.11
N THR A 4 -7.58 -2.16 13.88
CA THR A 4 -7.19 -2.68 15.20
C THR A 4 -8.38 -2.91 16.15
N PRO A 5 -9.39 -2.02 16.24
CA PRO A 5 -10.62 -2.28 16.98
C PRO A 5 -11.38 -3.53 16.51
N ASP A 6 -11.50 -3.72 15.19
CA ASP A 6 -12.21 -4.88 14.63
C ASP A 6 -11.46 -6.18 14.92
N ARG A 7 -10.12 -6.17 14.82
CA ARG A 7 -9.30 -7.33 15.22
C ARG A 7 -9.54 -7.71 16.66
N ARG A 8 -9.62 -6.73 17.57
CA ARG A 8 -9.93 -6.98 18.99
C ARG A 8 -11.28 -7.65 19.14
N ARG A 9 -12.32 -7.09 18.52
CA ARG A 9 -13.68 -7.65 18.57
C ARG A 9 -13.73 -9.07 18.02
N ILE A 10 -13.09 -9.33 16.88
CA ILE A 10 -13.08 -10.66 16.25
C ILE A 10 -12.38 -11.69 17.14
N VAL A 11 -11.21 -11.35 17.69
CA VAL A 11 -10.49 -12.24 18.61
C VAL A 11 -11.33 -12.55 19.85
N THR A 12 -11.96 -11.54 20.46
CA THR A 12 -12.87 -11.74 21.60
C THR A 12 -14.02 -12.69 21.25
N LEU A 13 -14.67 -12.51 20.09
CA LEU A 13 -15.76 -13.39 19.65
C LEU A 13 -15.29 -14.83 19.43
N ILE A 14 -14.12 -15.03 18.82
CA ILE A 14 -13.53 -16.37 18.63
C ILE A 14 -13.20 -16.99 20.00
N ASP A 15 -12.62 -16.25 20.92
CA ASP A 15 -12.24 -16.76 22.24
C ASP A 15 -13.47 -17.13 23.07
N THR A 16 -14.54 -16.32 23.03
CA THR A 16 -15.83 -16.66 23.65
C THR A 16 -16.42 -17.94 23.05
N ALA A 17 -16.41 -18.09 21.73
CA ALA A 17 -16.88 -19.31 21.08
C ALA A 17 -16.05 -20.54 21.49
N ARG A 18 -14.73 -20.38 21.63
CA ARG A 18 -13.84 -21.45 22.09
C ARG A 18 -14.07 -21.83 23.55
N GLN A 19 -14.32 -20.85 24.42
CA GLN A 19 -14.71 -21.10 25.82
C GLN A 19 -16.03 -21.86 25.92
N ALA A 20 -16.97 -21.59 24.99
CA ALA A 20 -18.22 -22.34 24.86
C ALA A 20 -18.05 -23.74 24.20
N GLY A 21 -16.81 -24.17 23.89
CA GLY A 21 -16.51 -25.50 23.37
C GLY A 21 -16.29 -25.59 21.87
N ALA A 22 -16.33 -24.48 21.12
CA ALA A 22 -16.08 -24.50 19.68
C ALA A 22 -14.60 -24.77 19.36
N ARG A 23 -14.36 -25.56 18.30
CA ARG A 23 -13.01 -25.71 17.74
C ARG A 23 -12.57 -24.40 17.05
N LEU A 24 -11.27 -24.13 17.05
CA LEU A 24 -10.71 -22.89 16.50
C LEU A 24 -11.04 -22.71 15.00
N ALA A 25 -10.82 -23.75 14.18
CA ALA A 25 -11.05 -23.67 12.73
C ALA A 25 -12.50 -23.31 12.34
N PRO A 26 -13.56 -23.96 12.88
CA PRO A 26 -14.92 -23.55 12.58
C PRO A 26 -15.27 -22.16 13.15
N ALA A 27 -14.75 -21.78 14.32
CA ALA A 27 -14.96 -20.44 14.87
C ALA A 27 -14.36 -19.34 13.96
N CYS A 28 -13.14 -19.55 13.47
CA CYS A 28 -12.51 -18.65 12.50
C CYS A 28 -13.28 -18.59 11.16
N LYS A 29 -13.82 -19.72 10.70
CA LYS A 29 -14.60 -19.80 9.46
C LYS A 29 -15.89 -18.96 9.51
N VAL A 30 -16.57 -18.92 10.67
CA VAL A 30 -17.82 -18.13 10.84
C VAL A 30 -17.59 -16.63 10.68
N VAL A 31 -16.44 -16.13 11.13
CA VAL A 31 -16.06 -14.72 10.98
C VAL A 31 -15.22 -14.47 9.72
N GLU A 32 -15.19 -15.44 8.81
CA GLU A 32 -14.52 -15.37 7.50
C GLU A 32 -13.02 -15.03 7.57
N ILE A 33 -12.33 -15.50 8.62
CA ILE A 33 -10.87 -15.40 8.70
C ILE A 33 -10.21 -16.77 8.72
N ASP A 34 -9.00 -16.83 8.16
CA ASP A 34 -8.18 -18.02 8.29
C ASP A 34 -7.61 -18.17 9.71
N VAL A 35 -7.41 -19.41 10.15
CA VAL A 35 -6.83 -19.74 11.46
C VAL A 35 -5.46 -19.09 11.65
N ARG A 36 -4.63 -19.03 10.59
CA ARG A 36 -3.32 -18.36 10.66
C ARG A 36 -3.45 -16.87 10.86
N THR A 37 -4.54 -16.24 10.38
CA THR A 37 -4.79 -14.82 10.61
C THR A 37 -5.09 -14.55 12.08
N TYR A 38 -5.94 -15.36 12.71
CA TYR A 38 -6.17 -15.31 14.16
C TYR A 38 -4.86 -15.52 14.94
N GLN A 39 -4.11 -16.60 14.64
CA GLN A 39 -2.84 -16.89 15.31
C GLN A 39 -1.82 -15.77 15.14
N ARG A 40 -1.75 -15.13 13.97
CA ARG A 40 -0.86 -13.99 13.71
C ARG A 40 -1.24 -12.77 14.55
N TRP A 41 -2.54 -12.53 14.75
CA TRP A 41 -3.00 -11.44 15.61
C TRP A 41 -2.69 -11.70 17.09
N THR A 42 -2.75 -12.97 17.55
CA THR A 42 -2.63 -13.34 18.97
C THR A 42 -1.25 -13.87 19.40
N LYS A 43 -0.28 -13.99 18.48
CA LYS A 43 1.04 -14.64 18.66
C LYS A 43 1.84 -14.24 19.92
N ASN A 44 1.60 -13.06 20.48
CA ASN A 44 2.35 -12.53 21.63
C ASN A 44 1.46 -12.24 22.86
N GLY A 45 0.26 -12.82 22.94
CA GLY A 45 -0.71 -12.50 24.00
C GLY A 45 -1.41 -11.15 23.83
N GLU A 46 -0.84 -10.24 23.04
CA GLU A 46 -1.47 -8.98 22.63
C GLU A 46 -1.91 -9.00 21.17
N ILE A 47 -3.07 -8.37 20.90
CA ILE A 47 -3.63 -8.24 19.56
C ILE A 47 -2.83 -7.20 18.79
N ARG A 48 -2.03 -7.69 17.83
CA ARG A 48 -1.13 -6.84 17.06
C ARG A 48 -1.91 -5.75 16.28
N PRO A 49 -1.59 -4.46 16.50
CA PRO A 49 -2.22 -3.37 15.77
C PRO A 49 -1.89 -3.46 14.29
N ASP A 50 -2.71 -2.82 13.48
CA ASP A 50 -2.35 -2.61 12.08
C ASP A 50 -1.14 -1.69 11.97
N LYS A 51 -0.05 -2.20 11.42
CA LYS A 51 1.18 -1.43 11.22
C LYS A 51 1.18 -0.65 9.92
N TRP A 52 0.31 -0.98 8.96
CA TRP A 52 0.29 -0.33 7.64
C TRP A 52 0.16 1.21 7.68
N PRO A 53 -0.67 1.80 8.57
CA PRO A 53 -0.75 3.26 8.71
C PRO A 53 0.45 3.88 9.43
N ILE A 54 1.18 3.09 10.22
CA ILE A 54 2.21 3.55 11.15
C ILE A 54 3.61 3.39 10.55
N VAL A 55 3.76 2.46 9.59
CA VAL A 55 5.05 2.18 8.95
C VAL A 55 5.51 3.42 8.18
N PRO A 56 6.71 3.96 8.49
CA PRO A 56 7.28 5.05 7.74
C PRO A 56 7.50 4.60 6.30
N ARG A 57 7.04 5.42 5.35
CA ARG A 57 7.28 5.22 3.93
C ARG A 57 8.28 6.29 3.49
N PRO A 58 9.60 6.02 3.58
CA PRO A 58 10.58 6.98 3.11
C PRO A 58 10.37 7.24 1.61
N ALA A 59 10.70 8.45 1.18
CA ALA A 59 10.75 8.75 -0.24
C ALA A 59 11.77 7.81 -0.92
N PRO A 60 11.49 7.31 -2.14
CA PRO A 60 12.48 6.59 -2.91
C PRO A 60 13.66 7.53 -3.23
N THR A 61 14.86 6.98 -3.39
CA THR A 61 16.06 7.75 -3.76
C THR A 61 15.85 8.53 -5.06
N ASN A 62 15.13 7.93 -6.01
CA ASN A 62 14.89 8.50 -7.34
C ASN A 62 13.60 9.31 -7.39
N LYS A 63 13.15 9.84 -6.24
CA LYS A 63 11.98 10.72 -6.19
C LYS A 63 12.33 12.04 -6.86
N LEU A 64 11.59 12.38 -7.92
CA LEU A 64 11.71 13.68 -8.57
C LEU A 64 11.58 14.82 -7.56
N THR A 65 12.54 15.73 -7.64
CA THR A 65 12.47 17.03 -6.98
C THR A 65 11.30 17.85 -7.53
N PRO A 66 10.78 18.82 -6.76
CA PRO A 66 9.76 19.75 -7.26
C PRO A 66 10.16 20.42 -8.58
N GLU A 67 11.44 20.76 -8.73
CA GLU A 67 12.02 21.42 -9.89
C GLU A 67 12.06 20.50 -11.12
N GLU A 68 12.50 19.26 -10.95
CA GLU A 68 12.46 18.25 -12.03
C GLU A 68 11.02 17.96 -12.46
N ARG A 69 10.10 17.86 -11.48
CA ARG A 69 8.68 17.65 -11.78
C ARG A 69 8.09 18.83 -12.56
N GLN A 70 8.44 20.06 -12.20
CA GLN A 70 8.00 21.24 -12.94
C GLN A 70 8.57 21.24 -14.36
N SER A 71 9.85 20.89 -14.52
CA SER A 71 10.50 20.82 -15.83
C SER A 71 9.82 19.80 -16.76
N VAL A 72 9.40 18.66 -16.22
CA VAL A 72 8.60 17.66 -16.96
C VAL A 72 7.24 18.23 -17.38
N LEU A 73 6.56 18.96 -16.48
CA LEU A 73 5.27 19.57 -16.79
C LEU A 73 5.40 20.67 -17.84
N ASP A 74 6.39 21.54 -17.73
CA ASP A 74 6.64 22.62 -18.68
C ASP A 74 6.93 22.07 -20.08
N THR A 75 7.68 20.97 -20.15
CA THR A 75 7.95 20.27 -21.41
C THR A 75 6.67 19.68 -21.99
N CYS A 76 5.84 19.00 -21.17
CA CYS A 76 4.55 18.49 -21.62
C CYS A 76 3.60 19.59 -22.10
N HIS A 77 3.64 20.78 -21.49
CA HIS A 77 2.80 21.92 -21.84
C HIS A 77 3.38 22.78 -22.97
N HIS A 78 4.62 22.55 -23.39
CA HIS A 78 5.23 23.31 -24.48
C HIS A 78 4.43 23.13 -25.77
N PRO A 79 4.20 24.18 -26.58
CA PRO A 79 3.40 24.09 -27.81
C PRO A 79 3.84 22.98 -28.78
N ALA A 80 5.13 22.63 -28.79
CA ALA A 80 5.67 21.54 -29.59
C ALA A 80 5.19 20.13 -29.15
N TYR A 81 4.81 19.97 -27.88
CA TYR A 81 4.54 18.68 -27.25
C TYR A 81 3.12 18.56 -26.67
N VAL A 82 2.40 19.68 -26.51
CA VAL A 82 1.08 19.75 -25.85
C VAL A 82 0.00 18.84 -26.46
N SER A 83 0.10 18.53 -27.75
CA SER A 83 -0.83 17.64 -28.47
C SER A 83 -0.35 16.20 -28.55
N MET A 84 0.80 15.87 -27.98
CA MET A 84 1.43 14.55 -28.07
C MET A 84 1.28 13.78 -26.76
N PRO A 85 1.07 12.45 -26.80
CA PRO A 85 1.12 11.63 -25.60
C PRO A 85 2.57 11.48 -25.08
N PRO A 86 2.79 11.25 -23.77
CA PRO A 86 4.12 11.06 -23.20
C PRO A 86 4.99 10.01 -23.92
N GLY A 87 4.37 8.93 -24.42
CA GLY A 87 5.06 7.89 -25.19
C GLY A 87 5.64 8.36 -26.53
N GLN A 88 5.24 9.53 -27.04
CA GLN A 88 5.84 10.16 -28.22
C GLN A 88 6.78 11.31 -27.85
N ILE A 89 6.56 11.97 -26.71
CA ILE A 89 7.41 13.06 -26.22
C ILE A 89 8.78 12.51 -25.79
N VAL A 90 8.80 11.41 -25.04
CA VAL A 90 10.04 10.83 -24.49
C VAL A 90 11.03 10.42 -25.59
N PRO A 91 10.65 9.68 -26.65
CA PRO A 91 11.56 9.36 -27.74
C PRO A 91 12.10 10.60 -28.47
N ARG A 92 11.26 11.62 -28.71
CA ARG A 92 11.69 12.86 -29.36
C ARG A 92 12.72 13.64 -28.55
N LEU A 93 12.50 13.74 -27.24
CA LEU A 93 13.47 14.36 -26.34
C LEU A 93 14.80 13.59 -26.35
N ALA A 94 14.76 12.26 -26.38
CA ALA A 94 15.96 11.44 -26.48
C ALA A 94 16.71 11.63 -27.81
N ASP A 95 15.99 11.73 -28.94
CA ASP A 95 16.56 12.05 -30.25
C ASP A 95 17.27 13.43 -30.25
N GLU A 96 16.74 14.39 -29.49
CA GLU A 96 17.32 15.72 -29.26
C GLU A 96 18.45 15.73 -28.21
N GLY A 97 18.75 14.57 -27.60
CA GLY A 97 19.75 14.43 -26.54
C GLY A 97 19.33 15.02 -25.18
N CYS A 98 18.05 15.33 -25.01
CA CYS A 98 17.48 15.86 -23.77
C CYS A 98 16.89 14.72 -22.91
N TYR A 99 17.37 14.58 -21.68
CA TYR A 99 16.94 13.54 -20.75
C TYR A 99 16.32 14.20 -19.51
N LEU A 100 14.99 14.10 -19.38
CA LEU A 100 14.25 14.58 -18.22
C LEU A 100 13.88 13.40 -17.33
N ALA A 101 14.08 13.54 -16.01
CA ALA A 101 13.69 12.52 -15.03
C ALA A 101 14.28 11.12 -15.31
N SER A 102 15.50 11.05 -15.87
CA SER A 102 16.21 9.79 -16.11
C SER A 102 16.77 9.23 -14.80
N GLU A 103 16.69 7.92 -14.64
CA GLU A 103 17.28 7.13 -13.55
C GLU A 103 18.70 6.66 -13.88
#